data_AF-A0AAE2CVE8-F1
#
_entry.id   AF-A0AAE2CVE8-F1
#
_cell.length_a   1.000
_cell.length_b   1.000
_cell.length_c   1.000
_cell.angle_alpha   90.00
_cell.angle_beta   90.00
_cell.angle_gamma   90.00
#
_symmetry.space_group_name_H-M   'P 1'
#
loop_
_entity.id
_entity.type
_entity.pdbx_description
1 polymer ?
#
loop_
_entity_poly.entity_id
_entity_poly.type
_entity_poly.pdbx_seq_one_letter_code
_entity_poly.pdbx_strand_id
1 'polypeptide(L)'
;MKRVFGAKKDKGPPPSIEDASSRITKRGDNVEEKIKKLDAELARYKEQIKKTRPGPAQEAVKARAMRVLKQKRMYEGQRDMLYNQTFNLDQVAFAAEGIKDAQQTMSALKSANSELKGMMKTVKIQDIDNLQDEMMDLMDVSNEIQESLGRSYNVPDYIDEDELLGELDALEADMGFETEGDGVPAYLQPDKEPDVEAELNLPSAPAGRANVQAEDELGLPAVPRASLRG
;
A
#
# COMPACT_ATOMS: atom_id res chain seq x y z
N MET A 1 -19.73 -63.95 4.03
CA MET A 1 -19.89 -62.56 4.51
C MET A 1 -18.68 -61.74 4.08
N LYS A 2 -18.83 -60.84 3.11
CA LYS A 2 -17.77 -59.89 2.71
C LYS A 2 -17.91 -58.64 3.57
N ARG A 3 -16.80 -58.17 4.14
CA ARG A 3 -16.72 -56.99 5.01
C ARG A 3 -17.14 -55.75 4.21
N VAL A 4 -18.28 -55.13 4.57
CA VAL A 4 -18.82 -53.90 3.93
C VAL A 4 -18.63 -52.66 4.82
N PHE A 5 -17.66 -52.68 5.73
CA PHE A 5 -17.30 -51.52 6.54
C PHE A 5 -15.78 -51.41 6.60
N GLY A 6 -15.22 -50.41 5.91
CA GLY A 6 -13.80 -50.09 6.02
C GLY A 6 -13.03 -49.86 4.71
N ALA A 7 -13.67 -49.55 3.59
CA ALA A 7 -12.92 -48.92 2.49
C ALA A 7 -12.41 -47.56 3.01
N LYS A 8 -11.09 -47.44 3.20
CA LYS A 8 -10.44 -46.14 3.39
C LYS A 8 -10.83 -45.32 2.16
N LYS A 9 -11.68 -44.30 2.34
CA LYS A 9 -11.85 -43.26 1.33
C LYS A 9 -10.43 -42.79 0.99
N ASP A 10 -10.03 -42.89 -0.27
CA ASP A 10 -8.84 -42.22 -0.78
C ASP A 10 -8.93 -40.77 -0.31
N LYS A 11 -8.12 -40.43 0.69
CA LYS A 11 -7.97 -39.07 1.12
C LYS A 11 -7.09 -38.46 0.04
N GLY A 12 -7.75 -37.83 -0.93
CA GLY A 12 -7.10 -36.96 -1.88
C GLY A 12 -6.18 -35.97 -1.16
N PRO A 13 -5.28 -35.30 -1.90
CA PRO A 13 -4.32 -34.39 -1.31
C PRO A 13 -5.03 -33.41 -0.34
N PRO A 14 -4.37 -33.05 0.77
CA PRO A 14 -4.93 -32.10 1.71
C PRO A 14 -5.32 -30.81 0.96
N PRO A 15 -6.47 -30.20 1.29
CA PRO A 15 -6.95 -29.03 0.57
C PRO A 15 -5.89 -27.93 0.58
N SER A 16 -5.61 -27.38 -0.59
CA SER A 16 -4.69 -26.26 -0.74
C SER A 16 -5.30 -24.95 -0.21
N ILE A 17 -4.46 -23.94 -0.02
CA ILE A 17 -4.90 -22.58 0.30
C ILE A 17 -5.81 -22.04 -0.83
N GLU A 18 -5.45 -22.29 -2.08
CA GLU A 18 -6.29 -22.03 -3.27
C GLU A 18 -7.67 -22.69 -3.19
N ASP A 19 -7.74 -23.98 -2.82
CA ASP A 19 -9.01 -24.70 -2.70
C ASP A 19 -9.89 -24.10 -1.60
N ALA A 20 -9.28 -23.72 -0.48
CA ALA A 20 -9.96 -23.08 0.64
C ALA A 20 -10.49 -21.68 0.24
N SER A 21 -9.65 -20.89 -0.42
CA SER A 21 -10.00 -19.56 -0.94
C SER A 21 -11.17 -19.66 -1.93
N SER A 22 -11.08 -20.53 -2.93
CA SER A 22 -12.15 -20.77 -3.91
C SER A 22 -13.49 -21.14 -3.25
N ARG A 23 -13.45 -21.99 -2.22
CA ARG A 23 -14.66 -22.37 -1.47
C ARG A 23 -15.25 -21.21 -0.67
N ILE A 24 -14.42 -20.38 -0.05
CA ILE A 24 -14.88 -19.20 0.70
C ILE A 24 -15.48 -18.17 -0.25
N THR A 25 -14.85 -17.88 -1.39
CA THR A 25 -15.38 -16.98 -2.42
C THR A 25 -16.74 -17.44 -2.90
N LYS A 26 -16.90 -18.72 -3.29
CA LYS A 26 -18.21 -19.25 -3.70
C LYS A 26 -19.27 -19.12 -2.61
N ARG A 27 -18.92 -19.33 -1.34
CA ARG A 27 -19.85 -19.13 -0.22
C ARG A 27 -20.21 -17.64 -0.06
N GLY A 28 -19.22 -16.75 -0.23
CA GLY A 28 -19.40 -15.30 -0.23
C GLY A 28 -20.38 -14.85 -1.29
N ASP A 29 -20.21 -15.29 -2.54
CA ASP A 29 -21.09 -14.96 -3.66
C ASP A 29 -22.54 -15.37 -3.37
N ASN A 30 -22.75 -16.58 -2.84
CA ASN A 30 -24.07 -17.07 -2.47
C ASN A 30 -24.72 -16.26 -1.33
N VAL A 31 -23.93 -15.82 -0.35
CA VAL A 31 -24.43 -14.97 0.75
C VAL A 31 -24.79 -13.59 0.22
N GLU A 32 -23.94 -13.00 -0.63
CA GLU A 32 -24.16 -11.70 -1.25
C GLU A 32 -25.41 -11.70 -2.15
N GLU A 33 -25.62 -12.76 -2.94
CA GLU A 33 -26.84 -12.90 -3.74
C GLU A 33 -28.11 -12.94 -2.87
N LYS A 34 -28.06 -13.63 -1.72
CA LYS A 34 -29.18 -13.65 -0.76
C LYS A 34 -29.42 -12.28 -0.14
N ILE A 35 -28.36 -11.55 0.24
CA ILE A 35 -28.47 -10.18 0.76
C ILE A 35 -29.15 -9.28 -0.28
N LYS A 36 -28.72 -9.33 -1.54
CA LYS A 36 -29.31 -8.56 -2.65
C LYS A 36 -30.81 -8.84 -2.82
N LYS A 37 -31.23 -10.12 -2.75
CA LYS A 37 -32.65 -10.50 -2.83
C LYS A 37 -33.46 -9.93 -1.65
N LEU A 38 -32.92 -10.00 -0.43
CA LEU A 38 -33.57 -9.45 0.77
C LEU A 38 -33.65 -7.92 0.72
N ASP A 39 -32.65 -7.24 0.17
CA ASP A 39 -32.68 -5.78 -0.03
C ASP A 39 -33.77 -5.35 -1.02
N ALA A 40 -33.91 -6.06 -2.13
CA ALA A 40 -34.99 -5.82 -3.08
C ALA A 40 -36.39 -6.02 -2.42
N GLU A 41 -36.53 -7.03 -1.56
CA GLU A 41 -37.76 -7.26 -0.81
C GLU A 41 -38.03 -6.14 0.22
N LEU A 42 -37.01 -5.71 0.96
CA LEU A 42 -37.10 -4.59 1.90
C LEU A 42 -37.49 -3.28 1.20
N ALA A 43 -36.97 -3.02 0.00
CA ALA A 43 -37.35 -1.86 -0.81
C ALA A 43 -38.85 -1.87 -1.14
N ARG A 44 -39.40 -3.04 -1.53
CA ARG A 44 -40.84 -3.21 -1.77
C ARG A 44 -41.67 -2.97 -0.51
N TYR A 45 -41.26 -3.51 0.64
CA TYR A 45 -41.96 -3.24 1.90
C TYR A 45 -41.90 -1.76 2.28
N LYS A 46 -40.77 -1.08 2.06
CA LYS A 46 -40.63 0.36 2.31
C LYS A 46 -41.64 1.16 1.48
N GLU A 47 -41.83 0.83 0.21
CA GLU A 47 -42.86 1.45 -0.63
C GLU A 47 -44.28 1.13 -0.17
N GLN A 48 -44.57 -0.12 0.20
CA GLN A 48 -45.88 -0.51 0.71
C GLN A 48 -46.24 0.25 2.00
N ILE A 49 -45.28 0.39 2.93
CA ILE A 49 -45.47 1.15 4.18
C ILE A 49 -45.80 2.61 3.87
N LYS A 50 -45.10 3.24 2.91
CA LYS A 50 -45.36 4.62 2.48
C LYS A 50 -46.76 4.80 1.88
N LYS A 51 -47.24 3.83 1.11
CA LYS A 51 -48.55 3.88 0.44
C LYS A 51 -49.71 3.48 1.36
N THR A 52 -49.45 2.80 2.48
CA THR A 52 -50.47 2.35 3.41
C THR A 52 -50.73 3.39 4.49
N ARG A 53 -52.00 3.73 4.73
CA ARG A 53 -52.40 4.67 5.80
C ARG A 53 -52.00 4.11 7.18
N PRO A 54 -51.58 4.95 8.15
CA PRO A 54 -51.27 4.49 9.50
C PRO A 54 -52.42 3.70 10.13
N GLY A 55 -52.11 2.55 10.70
CA GLY A 55 -53.08 1.65 11.32
C GLY A 55 -52.65 0.17 11.31
N PRO A 56 -53.54 -0.76 11.69
CA PRO A 56 -53.23 -2.19 11.82
C PRO A 56 -52.64 -2.82 10.56
N ALA A 57 -53.10 -2.40 9.38
CA ALA A 57 -52.58 -2.86 8.09
C ALA A 57 -51.12 -2.43 7.87
N GLN A 58 -50.77 -1.17 8.18
CA GLN A 58 -49.40 -0.68 8.06
C GLN A 58 -48.48 -1.38 9.07
N GLU A 59 -48.93 -1.61 10.30
CA GLU A 59 -48.17 -2.35 11.32
C GLU A 59 -47.93 -3.82 10.92
N ALA A 60 -48.88 -4.48 10.27
CA ALA A 60 -48.68 -5.82 9.73
C ALA A 60 -47.58 -5.86 8.65
N VAL A 61 -47.51 -4.85 7.78
CA VAL A 61 -46.46 -4.72 6.76
C VAL A 61 -45.09 -4.45 7.42
N LYS A 62 -45.03 -3.56 8.42
CA LYS A 62 -43.82 -3.32 9.22
C LYS A 62 -43.32 -4.60 9.89
N ALA A 63 -44.21 -5.38 10.50
CA ALA A 63 -43.85 -6.65 11.15
C ALA A 63 -43.23 -7.66 10.16
N ARG A 64 -43.74 -7.74 8.92
CA ARG A 64 -43.15 -8.56 7.86
C ARG A 64 -41.78 -8.02 7.44
N ALA A 65 -41.66 -6.72 7.20
CA ALA A 65 -40.39 -6.07 6.87
C ALA A 65 -39.31 -6.32 7.94
N MET A 66 -39.69 -6.27 9.22
CA MET A 66 -38.78 -6.54 10.34
C MET A 66 -38.24 -7.97 10.34
N ARG A 67 -39.01 -8.97 9.88
CA ARG A 67 -38.50 -10.35 9.75
C ARG A 67 -37.45 -10.45 8.65
N VAL A 68 -37.71 -9.83 7.50
CA VAL A 68 -36.76 -9.79 6.38
C VAL A 68 -35.49 -9.03 6.76
N LEU A 69 -35.60 -7.93 7.49
CA LEU A 69 -34.45 -7.18 7.99
C LEU A 69 -33.58 -8.00 8.94
N LYS A 70 -34.20 -8.76 9.86
CA LYS A 70 -33.46 -9.69 10.74
C LYS A 70 -32.73 -10.76 9.94
N GLN A 71 -33.37 -11.32 8.92
CA GLN A 71 -32.75 -12.31 8.04
C GLN A 71 -31.58 -11.71 7.25
N LYS A 72 -31.72 -10.47 6.75
CA LYS A 72 -30.65 -9.74 6.08
C LYS A 72 -29.44 -9.57 7.02
N ARG A 73 -29.65 -9.05 8.22
CA ARG A 73 -28.57 -8.86 9.22
C ARG A 73 -27.84 -10.15 9.56
N MET A 74 -28.55 -11.28 9.61
CA MET A 74 -27.92 -12.59 9.81
C MET A 74 -26.97 -12.94 8.66
N TYR A 75 -27.35 -12.69 7.41
CA TYR A 75 -26.49 -12.94 6.26
C TYR A 75 -25.34 -11.92 6.15
N GLU A 76 -25.56 -10.65 6.49
CA GLU A 76 -24.49 -9.65 6.61
C GLU A 76 -23.42 -10.12 7.60
N GLY A 77 -23.82 -10.62 8.78
CA GLY A 77 -22.87 -11.20 9.74
C GLY A 77 -22.14 -12.44 9.21
N GLN A 78 -22.78 -13.29 8.40
CA GLN A 78 -22.11 -14.41 7.73
C GLN A 78 -21.09 -13.93 6.70
N ARG A 79 -21.41 -12.88 5.94
CA ARG A 79 -20.50 -12.26 4.98
C ARG A 79 -19.27 -11.69 5.69
N ASP A 80 -19.48 -10.98 6.80
CA ASP A 80 -18.38 -10.40 7.57
C ASP A 80 -17.47 -11.48 8.17
N MET A 81 -18.05 -12.62 8.60
CA MET A 81 -17.26 -13.79 9.00
C MET A 81 -16.44 -14.37 7.84
N LEU A 82 -17.01 -14.44 6.63
CA LEU A 82 -16.29 -14.91 5.44
C LEU A 82 -15.16 -13.95 5.06
N TYR A 83 -15.35 -12.63 5.18
CA TYR A 83 -14.28 -11.65 4.95
C TYR A 83 -13.11 -11.84 5.91
N ASN A 84 -13.38 -12.08 7.19
CA ASN A 84 -12.32 -12.40 8.15
C ASN A 84 -11.61 -13.72 7.79
N GLN A 85 -12.33 -14.73 7.27
CA GLN A 85 -11.73 -15.97 6.81
C GLN A 85 -10.84 -15.77 5.58
N THR A 86 -11.29 -14.97 4.61
CA THR A 86 -10.49 -14.58 3.43
C THR A 86 -9.22 -13.86 3.86
N PHE A 87 -9.34 -12.84 4.71
CA PHE A 87 -8.19 -12.10 5.22
C PHE A 87 -7.17 -13.01 5.90
N ASN A 88 -7.62 -13.91 6.78
CA ASN A 88 -6.72 -14.86 7.43
C ASN A 88 -6.04 -15.81 6.43
N LEU A 89 -6.74 -16.25 5.38
CA LEU A 89 -6.13 -17.07 4.32
C LEU A 89 -5.11 -16.28 3.52
N ASP A 90 -5.38 -15.03 3.17
CA ASP A 90 -4.46 -14.17 2.41
C ASP A 90 -3.17 -13.95 3.20
N GLN A 91 -3.27 -13.71 4.52
CA GLN A 91 -2.11 -13.60 5.41
C GLN A 91 -1.28 -14.90 5.43
N VAL A 92 -1.94 -16.07 5.47
CA VAL A 92 -1.26 -17.37 5.44
C VAL A 92 -0.65 -17.64 4.06
N ALA A 93 -1.33 -17.25 2.97
CA ALA A 93 -0.83 -17.37 1.61
C ALA A 93 0.46 -16.56 1.42
N PHE A 94 0.45 -15.30 1.86
CA PHE A 94 1.62 -14.43 1.82
C PHE A 94 2.80 -14.99 2.63
N ALA A 95 2.53 -15.48 3.84
CA ALA A 95 3.57 -16.12 4.66
C ALA A 95 4.12 -17.40 4.00
N ALA A 96 3.27 -18.20 3.37
CA ALA A 96 3.67 -19.41 2.67
C ALA A 96 4.55 -19.10 1.45
N GLU A 97 4.23 -18.03 0.72
CA GLU A 97 5.04 -17.55 -0.41
C GLU A 97 6.44 -17.10 0.07
N GLY A 98 6.52 -16.28 1.12
CA GLY A 98 7.81 -15.88 1.71
C GLY A 98 8.66 -17.06 2.19
N ILE A 99 8.04 -18.11 2.75
CA ILE A 99 8.74 -19.35 3.14
C ILE A 99 9.27 -20.08 1.90
N LYS A 100 8.49 -20.12 0.81
CA LYS A 100 8.89 -20.76 -0.44
C LYS A 100 10.08 -20.04 -1.08
N ASP A 101 10.08 -18.72 -1.08
CA ASP A 101 11.20 -17.91 -1.56
C ASP A 101 12.46 -18.17 -0.73
N ALA A 102 12.34 -18.16 0.61
CA ALA A 102 13.45 -18.48 1.50
C ALA A 102 14.02 -19.90 1.25
N GLN A 103 13.15 -20.89 0.97
CA GLN A 103 13.58 -22.24 0.61
C GLN A 103 14.35 -22.26 -0.73
N GLN A 104 13.91 -21.46 -1.72
CA GLN A 104 14.61 -21.32 -2.99
C GLN A 104 15.99 -20.67 -2.81
N THR A 105 16.09 -19.58 -2.04
CA THR A 105 17.36 -18.96 -1.69
C THR A 105 18.29 -19.93 -0.97
N MET A 106 17.77 -20.68 0.02
CA MET A 106 18.56 -21.69 0.74
C MET A 106 19.06 -22.80 -0.19
N SER A 107 18.24 -23.24 -1.14
CA SER A 107 18.62 -24.24 -2.12
C SER A 107 19.71 -23.72 -3.06
N ALA A 108 19.60 -22.46 -3.52
CA ALA A 108 20.62 -21.81 -4.33
C ALA A 108 21.95 -21.68 -3.56
N LEU A 109 21.92 -21.24 -2.30
CA LEU A 109 23.11 -21.15 -1.45
C LEU A 109 23.76 -22.52 -1.22
N LYS A 110 22.96 -23.58 -1.03
CA LYS A 110 23.47 -24.94 -0.88
C LYS A 110 24.18 -25.43 -2.14
N SER A 111 23.61 -25.15 -3.31
CA SER A 111 24.24 -25.47 -4.60
C SER A 111 25.53 -24.68 -4.79
N ALA A 112 25.51 -23.35 -4.58
CA ALA A 112 26.69 -22.50 -4.68
C ALA A 112 27.81 -22.93 -3.72
N ASN A 113 27.48 -23.31 -2.48
CA ASN A 113 28.46 -23.84 -1.52
C ASN A 113 29.03 -25.19 -1.96
N SER A 114 28.23 -26.05 -2.59
CA SER A 114 28.72 -27.31 -3.15
C SER A 114 29.68 -27.08 -4.31
N GLU A 115 29.39 -26.09 -5.17
CA GLU A 115 30.25 -25.68 -6.28
C GLU A 115 31.55 -25.04 -5.79
N LEU A 116 31.49 -24.12 -4.82
CA LEU A 116 32.66 -23.53 -4.15
C LEU A 116 33.57 -24.60 -3.54
N LYS A 117 32.99 -25.61 -2.88
CA LYS A 117 33.76 -26.76 -2.35
C LYS A 117 34.38 -27.61 -3.46
N GLY A 118 33.73 -27.72 -4.62
CA GLY A 118 34.30 -28.35 -5.80
C GLY A 118 35.50 -27.55 -6.32
N MET A 119 35.31 -26.25 -6.54
CA MET A 119 36.36 -25.32 -6.98
C MET A 119 37.57 -25.32 -6.05
N MET A 120 37.36 -25.26 -4.73
CA MET A 120 38.44 -25.33 -3.74
C MET A 120 39.24 -26.65 -3.78
N LYS A 121 38.65 -27.76 -4.21
CA LYS A 121 39.38 -29.03 -4.39
C LYS A 121 40.18 -29.06 -5.68
N THR A 122 39.76 -28.31 -6.69
CA THR A 122 40.42 -28.18 -8.00
C THR A 122 41.44 -27.06 -8.06
N VAL A 123 41.34 -26.04 -7.19
CA VAL A 123 42.46 -25.13 -6.91
C VAL A 123 43.56 -25.98 -6.31
N LYS A 124 44.53 -26.36 -7.15
CA LYS A 124 45.63 -27.22 -6.74
C LYS A 124 46.49 -26.41 -5.78
N ILE A 125 46.72 -26.94 -4.59
CA ILE A 125 47.71 -26.40 -3.65
C ILE A 125 49.11 -26.27 -4.32
N GLN A 126 49.38 -27.08 -5.35
CA GLN A 126 50.59 -26.98 -6.19
C GLN A 126 50.68 -25.66 -6.99
N ASP A 127 49.55 -25.04 -7.33
CA ASP A 127 49.53 -23.72 -8.00
C ASP A 127 49.63 -22.58 -6.99
N ILE A 128 49.51 -22.84 -5.68
CA ILE A 128 49.73 -21.83 -4.62
C ILE A 128 51.23 -21.63 -4.39
N ASP A 129 52.05 -22.69 -4.43
CA ASP A 129 53.51 -22.58 -4.38
C ASP A 129 54.03 -21.81 -5.62
N ASN A 130 53.50 -22.12 -6.82
CA ASN A 130 53.82 -21.37 -8.04
C ASN A 130 53.32 -19.91 -8.01
N LEU A 131 52.17 -19.63 -7.39
CA LEU A 131 51.66 -18.25 -7.25
C LEU A 131 52.49 -17.43 -6.25
N GLN A 132 53.07 -18.08 -5.24
CA GLN A 132 53.95 -17.43 -4.29
C GLN A 132 55.30 -17.10 -4.94
N ASP A 133 55.86 -18.03 -5.73
CA ASP A 133 57.05 -17.81 -6.54
C ASP A 133 56.80 -16.75 -7.63
N GLU A 134 55.67 -16.79 -8.35
CA GLU A 134 55.29 -15.78 -9.34
C GLU A 134 55.02 -14.40 -8.71
N MET A 135 54.48 -14.31 -7.49
CA MET A 135 54.34 -13.03 -6.77
C MET A 135 55.69 -12.48 -6.30
N MET A 136 56.64 -13.35 -5.94
CA MET A 136 58.00 -12.96 -5.57
C MET A 136 58.73 -12.42 -6.81
N ASP A 137 58.61 -13.12 -7.95
CA ASP A 137 59.11 -12.67 -9.25
C ASP A 137 58.40 -11.38 -9.71
N LEU A 138 57.09 -11.21 -9.47
CA LEU A 138 56.37 -9.97 -9.82
C LEU A 138 56.77 -8.80 -8.93
N MET A 139 57.04 -9.02 -7.64
CA MET A 139 57.58 -7.99 -6.74
C MET A 139 59.00 -7.61 -7.11
N ASP A 140 59.85 -8.58 -7.47
CA ASP A 140 61.21 -8.32 -7.92
C ASP A 140 61.21 -7.60 -9.27
N VAL A 141 60.35 -7.98 -10.22
CA VAL A 141 60.13 -7.24 -11.47
C VAL A 141 59.50 -5.88 -11.21
N SER A 142 58.61 -5.71 -10.23
CA SER A 142 58.05 -4.40 -9.84
C SER A 142 59.11 -3.49 -9.23
N ASN A 143 59.99 -4.02 -8.38
CA ASN A 143 61.12 -3.29 -7.80
C ASN A 143 62.16 -2.96 -8.87
N GLU A 144 62.47 -3.90 -9.77
CA GLU A 144 63.36 -3.69 -10.92
C GLU A 144 62.77 -2.71 -11.92
N ILE A 145 61.44 -2.70 -12.13
CA ILE A 145 60.70 -1.69 -12.91
C ILE A 145 60.77 -0.33 -12.21
N GLN A 146 60.57 -0.23 -10.89
CA GLN A 146 60.67 1.03 -10.15
C GLN A 146 62.10 1.59 -10.13
N GLU A 147 63.11 0.72 -10.03
CA GLU A 147 64.53 1.05 -10.05
C GLU A 147 65.04 1.40 -11.46
N SER A 148 64.55 0.69 -12.49
CA SER A 148 64.80 0.92 -13.93
C SER A 148 64.11 2.18 -14.45
N LEU A 149 62.87 2.44 -14.04
CA LEU A 149 62.16 3.68 -14.37
C LEU A 149 62.64 4.87 -13.55
N GLY A 150 63.48 4.68 -12.53
CA GLY A 150 64.08 5.76 -11.73
C GLY A 150 63.05 6.80 -11.29
N ARG A 151 61.83 6.37 -10.95
CA ARG A 151 60.69 7.28 -10.73
C ARG A 151 60.20 7.16 -9.30
N SER A 152 60.74 8.06 -8.48
CA SER A 152 59.97 8.69 -7.41
C SER A 152 58.63 9.14 -8.00
N TYR A 153 57.55 8.46 -7.64
CA TYR A 153 56.24 9.11 -7.57
C TYR A 153 56.08 9.63 -6.14
N ASN A 154 56.82 10.70 -5.85
CA ASN A 154 56.27 11.76 -5.03
C ASN A 154 54.94 12.15 -5.67
N VAL A 155 53.83 11.84 -5.00
CA VAL A 155 52.63 12.66 -5.20
C VAL A 155 53.03 14.07 -4.77
N PRO A 156 52.97 15.07 -5.66
CA PRO A 156 53.33 16.44 -5.29
C PRO A 156 52.37 16.95 -4.22
N ASP A 157 52.85 17.59 -3.16
CA ASP A 157 52.06 18.26 -2.11
C ASP A 157 51.19 19.44 -2.64
N TYR A 158 51.04 19.57 -3.96
CA TYR A 158 50.33 20.67 -4.64
C TYR A 158 49.07 20.20 -5.36
N ILE A 159 48.46 19.09 -4.94
CA ILE A 159 47.07 18.80 -5.32
C ILE A 159 46.22 19.83 -4.58
N ASP A 160 45.70 20.82 -5.30
CA ASP A 160 44.87 21.86 -4.72
C ASP A 160 43.47 21.28 -4.47
N GLU A 161 43.14 21.07 -3.19
CA GLU A 161 41.87 20.48 -2.76
C GLU A 161 40.67 21.33 -3.22
N ASP A 162 40.87 22.63 -3.47
CA ASP A 162 39.83 23.55 -3.94
C ASP A 162 39.44 23.31 -5.41
N GLU A 163 40.38 22.88 -6.26
CA GLU A 163 40.11 22.52 -7.67
C GLU A 163 39.31 21.20 -7.74
N LEU A 164 39.66 20.25 -6.87
CA LEU A 164 38.94 18.97 -6.72
C LEU A 164 37.52 19.13 -6.18
N LEU A 165 37.31 20.06 -5.24
CA LEU A 165 35.97 20.42 -4.76
C LEU A 165 35.16 21.12 -5.84
N GLY A 166 35.77 21.98 -6.65
CA GLY A 166 35.10 22.61 -7.79
C GLY A 166 34.63 21.60 -8.86
N GLU A 167 35.43 20.57 -9.14
CA GLU A 167 35.02 19.47 -10.03
C GLU A 167 33.90 18.60 -9.42
N LEU A 168 33.91 18.39 -8.09
CA LEU A 168 32.86 17.64 -7.40
C LEU A 168 31.51 18.39 -7.42
N ASP A 169 31.52 19.70 -7.19
CA ASP A 169 30.33 20.54 -7.29
C ASP A 169 29.78 20.60 -8.72
N ALA A 170 30.66 20.61 -9.73
CA ALA A 170 30.25 20.54 -11.13
C ALA A 170 29.58 19.19 -11.48
N LEU A 171 30.05 18.08 -10.89
CA LEU A 171 29.45 16.76 -11.05
C LEU A 171 28.08 16.65 -10.35
N GLU A 172 27.91 17.32 -9.20
CA GLU A 172 26.61 17.43 -8.53
C GLU A 172 25.62 18.28 -9.34
N ALA A 173 26.07 19.36 -9.96
CA ALA A 173 25.25 20.19 -10.84
C ALA A 173 24.81 19.44 -12.12
N ASP A 174 25.65 18.56 -12.68
CA ASP A 174 25.30 17.70 -13.82
C ASP A 174 24.19 16.68 -13.46
N MET A 175 24.17 16.18 -12.21
CA MET A 175 23.04 15.39 -11.69
C MET A 175 21.80 16.24 -11.33
N GLY A 176 22.00 17.50 -10.93
CA GLY A 176 20.93 18.46 -10.66
C GLY A 176 20.12 18.85 -11.90
N PHE A 177 20.75 18.89 -13.07
CA PHE A 177 20.06 19.14 -14.35
C PHE A 177 19.18 17.97 -14.81
N GLU A 178 19.42 16.74 -14.34
CA GLU A 178 18.48 15.63 -14.55
C GLU A 178 17.29 15.63 -13.56
N THR A 179 17.32 16.49 -12.53
CA THR A 179 16.25 16.58 -11.50
C THR A 179 15.27 17.75 -11.76
N GLU A 180 15.53 18.64 -12.72
CA GLU A 180 14.58 19.69 -13.15
C GLU A 180 13.42 19.17 -14.04
N GLY A 181 13.26 17.86 -14.14
CA GLY A 181 12.21 17.21 -14.94
C GLY A 181 11.46 16.11 -14.22
N ASP A 182 11.05 16.28 -12.96
CA ASP A 182 9.72 15.89 -12.42
C ASP A 182 9.69 16.00 -10.88
N GLY A 183 9.01 17.04 -10.40
CA GLY A 183 8.16 17.07 -9.21
C GLY A 183 8.63 16.36 -7.92
N VAL A 184 8.98 17.18 -6.92
CA VAL A 184 9.01 16.80 -5.50
C VAL A 184 7.72 16.03 -5.13
N PRO A 185 7.82 14.85 -4.49
CA PRO A 185 6.66 14.06 -4.11
C PRO A 185 5.65 14.88 -3.28
N ALA A 186 4.36 14.68 -3.54
CA ALA A 186 3.25 15.48 -3.00
C ALA A 186 3.10 15.51 -1.45
N TYR A 187 3.99 14.87 -0.68
CA TYR A 187 4.04 14.99 0.78
C TYR A 187 4.94 16.14 1.29
N LEU A 188 5.70 16.82 0.41
CA LEU A 188 6.52 17.99 0.72
C LEU A 188 5.97 19.30 0.13
N GLN A 189 4.76 19.27 -0.44
CA GLN A 189 4.11 20.46 -0.94
C GLN A 189 3.37 21.17 0.22
N PRO A 190 3.61 22.48 0.47
CA PRO A 190 2.77 23.24 1.38
C PRO A 190 1.33 23.24 0.86
N ASP A 191 0.37 23.02 1.78
CA ASP A 191 -1.06 22.96 1.47
C ASP A 191 -1.52 24.17 0.64
N LYS A 192 -2.24 23.88 -0.45
CA LYS A 192 -2.89 24.84 -1.36
C LYS A 192 -3.72 25.86 -0.57
N GLU A 193 -3.39 27.14 -0.68
CA GLU A 193 -4.42 28.17 -0.58
C GLU A 193 -5.22 28.19 -1.89
N PRO A 194 -6.56 28.07 -1.85
CA PRO A 194 -7.37 28.26 -3.03
C PRO A 194 -7.25 29.72 -3.50
N ASP A 195 -7.05 29.89 -4.80
CA ASP A 195 -7.07 31.19 -5.48
C ASP A 195 -8.45 31.84 -5.30
N VAL A 196 -8.58 32.65 -4.25
CA VAL A 196 -9.82 33.35 -3.87
C VAL A 196 -10.18 34.47 -4.84
N GLU A 197 -9.31 34.83 -5.80
CA GLU A 197 -9.58 35.88 -6.78
C GLU A 197 -10.35 35.36 -8.01
N ALA A 198 -10.35 34.05 -8.27
CA ALA A 198 -11.11 33.43 -9.37
C ALA A 198 -12.58 33.08 -9.02
N GLU A 199 -12.97 33.05 -7.74
CA GLU A 199 -14.37 32.81 -7.31
C GLU A 199 -15.18 34.08 -7.00
N LEU A 200 -14.57 35.27 -7.04
CA LEU A 200 -15.27 36.55 -6.87
C LEU A 200 -15.82 37.10 -8.20
N ASN A 201 -16.72 36.35 -8.84
CA ASN A 201 -17.60 36.91 -9.86
C ASN A 201 -18.75 37.67 -9.19
N LEU A 202 -18.42 38.81 -8.59
CA LEU A 202 -19.37 39.70 -7.94
C LEU A 202 -20.18 40.45 -9.01
N PRO A 203 -21.52 40.31 -9.05
CA PRO A 203 -22.33 41.16 -9.91
C PRO A 203 -22.29 42.61 -9.41
N SER A 204 -22.16 43.58 -10.33
CA SER A 204 -22.26 45.01 -10.01
C SER A 204 -23.57 45.30 -9.26
N ALA A 205 -23.44 45.96 -8.11
CA ALA A 205 -24.56 46.26 -7.21
C ALA A 205 -25.66 47.10 -7.91
N PRO A 206 -26.94 46.72 -7.79
CA PRO A 206 -28.03 47.60 -8.21
C PRO A 206 -28.20 48.72 -7.18
N ALA A 207 -28.00 49.96 -7.62
CA ALA A 207 -28.31 51.15 -6.84
C ALA A 207 -29.83 51.24 -6.61
N GLY A 208 -30.28 51.13 -5.35
CA GLY A 208 -31.72 51.23 -5.03
C GLY A 208 -32.10 51.13 -3.55
N ARG A 209 -32.01 52.28 -2.86
CA ARG A 209 -32.73 52.70 -1.63
C ARG A 209 -32.44 51.96 -0.30
N ALA A 210 -31.70 52.70 0.54
CA ALA A 210 -31.38 52.50 1.95
C ALA A 210 -32.55 52.15 2.88
N ASN A 211 -32.29 51.25 3.83
CA ASN A 211 -32.46 51.52 5.27
C ASN A 211 -31.69 50.47 6.08
N VAL A 212 -30.50 50.81 6.60
CA VAL A 212 -29.72 49.91 7.48
C VAL A 212 -29.86 50.42 8.90
N GLN A 213 -30.42 49.55 9.74
CA GLN A 213 -30.67 49.74 11.16
C GLN A 213 -29.32 49.75 11.90
N ALA A 214 -29.08 50.79 12.72
CA ALA A 214 -27.82 51.00 13.42
C ALA A 214 -27.55 49.88 14.45
N GLU A 215 -26.36 49.27 14.36
CA GLU A 215 -25.76 48.41 15.39
C GLU A 215 -24.93 49.29 16.34
N ASP A 216 -24.94 48.97 17.64
CA ASP A 216 -24.19 49.74 18.66
C ASP A 216 -22.73 49.24 18.77
N GLU A 217 -21.85 50.02 19.40
CA GLU A 217 -20.37 49.92 19.39
C GLU A 217 -19.77 48.61 19.96
N LEU A 218 -20.62 47.68 20.42
CA LEU A 218 -20.24 46.31 20.82
C LEU A 218 -20.83 45.21 19.91
N GLY A 219 -21.35 45.57 18.74
CA GLY A 219 -21.72 44.64 17.66
C GLY A 219 -22.92 43.73 17.96
N LEU A 220 -23.81 44.14 18.87
CA LEU A 220 -25.05 43.40 19.15
C LEU A 220 -26.27 44.17 18.60
N PRO A 221 -27.28 43.46 18.05
CA PRO A 221 -28.46 44.10 17.48
C PRO A 221 -29.26 44.83 18.57
N ALA A 222 -29.52 46.12 18.38
CA ALA A 222 -30.21 46.95 19.36
C ALA A 222 -31.67 46.47 19.57
N VAL A 223 -32.03 46.12 20.81
CA VAL A 223 -33.40 45.74 21.18
C VAL A 223 -34.33 46.97 21.14
N PRO A 224 -35.50 46.88 20.49
CA PRO A 224 -36.38 48.03 20.30
C PRO A 224 -36.96 48.54 21.63
N ARG A 225 -36.80 49.84 21.90
CA ARG A 225 -37.40 50.51 23.08
C ARG A 225 -38.91 50.61 22.92
N ALA A 226 -39.66 50.13 23.92
CA ALA A 226 -41.11 50.25 23.98
C ALA A 226 -41.55 51.72 23.99
N SER A 227 -42.41 52.11 23.05
CA SER A 227 -43.06 53.41 23.07
C SER A 227 -44.42 53.28 23.77
N LEU A 228 -44.50 53.84 24.98
CA LEU A 228 -45.75 54.17 25.66
C LEU A 228 -46.27 55.50 25.11
N ARG A 229 -47.47 55.48 24.50
CA ARG A 229 -48.43 56.58 24.39
C ARG A 229 -49.63 56.04 23.59
N GLY A 230 -50.88 56.22 24.00
CA GLY A 230 -51.49 57.21 24.88
C GLY A 230 -52.78 57.61 24.19
#